data_AF-A0A8H5IJ25-F1
#
_entry.id   AF-A0A8H5IJ25-F1
#
_cell.length_a   1.000
_cell.length_b   1.000
_cell.length_c   1.000
_cell.angle_alpha   90.00
_cell.angle_beta   90.00
_cell.angle_gamma   90.00
#
_symmetry.space_group_name_H-M   'P 1'
#
loop_
_entity.id
_entity.type
_entity.pdbx_description
1 polymer ?
#
loop_
_entity_poly.entity_id
_entity_poly.type
_entity_poly.pdbx_seq_one_letter_code
_entity_poly.pdbx_strand_id
1 'polypeptide(L)'
;MANPAAAILNPKEDCLLLFLVDDKRRLTLSQIPVDSSKQSVYYKHHDTPQGIHVTNQCIVTTHLGGLPVVYGKIHNNDNKLVLARLSPITHIVAREAEDVEKTTTDFAALAAVSNSDTGDKDDTAWFYYLRQPDPKKPVRLMEAELSYDKLSVDPVGSLKAELYPNEKSRLAAIYLKPNIREVFYQTQGVKSDIYCLKIGSHVDAKQIVGTSTAMMGTPMAVVKSKSGAVYLYYLNTAAEVQRVARVGGEWGTPIAMAHFGSLTAQKETQIAAVHSVEEGQLCNYVFFINDDEKTYKSNKDKLNIV
;
A
#
# COMPACT_ATOMS: atom_id res chain seq x y z
N MET A 1 0.67 11.04 -14.59
CA MET A 1 0.68 10.24 -13.37
C MET A 1 -0.41 9.19 -13.52
N ALA A 2 -0.11 7.92 -13.28
CA ALA A 2 -1.13 6.88 -13.36
C ALA A 2 -2.17 7.07 -12.25
N ASN A 3 -3.39 6.61 -12.50
CA ASN A 3 -4.48 6.66 -11.55
C ASN A 3 -4.19 5.77 -10.33
N PRO A 4 -4.38 6.26 -9.08
CA PRO A 4 -4.17 5.45 -7.89
C PRO A 4 -4.96 4.14 -7.87
N ALA A 5 -4.33 3.10 -7.32
CA ALA A 5 -4.92 1.77 -7.21
C ALA A 5 -4.60 1.11 -5.88
N ALA A 6 -5.57 0.40 -5.33
CA ALA A 6 -5.39 -0.48 -4.17
C ALA A 6 -6.24 -1.73 -4.37
N ALA A 7 -5.77 -2.87 -3.88
CA ALA A 7 -6.42 -4.15 -4.07
C ALA A 7 -6.52 -4.90 -2.75
N ILE A 8 -7.60 -5.66 -2.58
CA ILE A 8 -7.86 -6.46 -1.38
C ILE A 8 -8.68 -7.71 -1.72
N LEU A 9 -8.52 -8.78 -0.95
CA LEU A 9 -9.32 -9.99 -1.12
C LEU A 9 -10.74 -9.74 -0.59
N ASN A 10 -11.76 -10.14 -1.35
CA ASN A 10 -13.14 -10.15 -0.85
C ASN A 10 -13.21 -11.10 0.38
N PRO A 11 -13.91 -10.75 1.47
CA PRO A 11 -14.08 -11.64 2.63
C PRO A 11 -14.62 -13.04 2.29
N LYS A 12 -15.35 -13.20 1.17
CA LYS A 12 -15.79 -14.52 0.67
C LYS A 12 -14.70 -15.33 -0.04
N GLU A 13 -13.52 -14.75 -0.24
CA GLU A 13 -12.35 -15.28 -0.96
C GLU A 13 -12.63 -15.72 -2.41
N ASP A 14 -13.76 -15.33 -3.01
CA ASP A 14 -14.18 -15.71 -4.36
C ASP A 14 -13.64 -14.77 -5.46
N CYS A 15 -13.34 -13.53 -5.08
CA CYS A 15 -12.82 -12.49 -5.97
C CYS A 15 -11.90 -11.51 -5.24
N LEU A 16 -11.11 -10.81 -6.03
CA LEU A 16 -10.29 -9.68 -5.64
C LEU A 16 -11.06 -8.40 -5.95
N LEU A 17 -10.95 -7.43 -5.05
CA LEU A 17 -11.53 -6.10 -5.20
C LEU A 17 -10.41 -5.13 -5.55
N LEU A 18 -10.40 -4.63 -6.79
CA LEU A 18 -9.44 -3.62 -7.25
C LEU A 18 -10.14 -2.26 -7.28
N PHE A 19 -9.73 -1.37 -6.37
CA PHE A 19 -10.19 0.00 -6.31
C PHE A 19 -9.29 0.91 -7.13
N LEU A 20 -9.89 1.85 -7.86
CA LEU A 20 -9.17 2.80 -8.73
C LEU A 20 -9.76 4.21 -8.59
N VAL A 21 -8.93 5.24 -8.64
CA VAL A 21 -9.40 6.63 -8.82
C VAL A 21 -9.41 6.95 -10.31
N ASP A 22 -10.57 7.21 -10.91
CA ASP A 22 -10.65 7.49 -12.35
C ASP A 22 -10.20 8.92 -12.72
N ASP A 23 -10.14 9.22 -14.02
CA ASP A 23 -9.73 10.54 -14.54
C ASP A 23 -10.64 11.70 -14.06
N LYS A 24 -11.84 11.38 -13.58
CA LYS A 24 -12.80 12.33 -12.99
C LYS A 24 -12.65 12.43 -11.47
N ARG A 25 -11.60 11.85 -10.89
CA ARG A 25 -11.30 11.86 -9.44
C ARG A 25 -12.33 11.12 -8.59
N ARG A 26 -12.86 10.01 -9.12
CA ARG A 26 -13.88 9.20 -8.45
C ARG A 26 -13.36 7.82 -8.13
N LEU A 27 -13.73 7.29 -6.97
CA LEU A 27 -13.43 5.92 -6.60
C LEU A 27 -14.30 4.94 -7.41
N THR A 28 -13.67 3.96 -8.03
CA THR A 28 -14.29 2.88 -8.81
C THR A 28 -13.82 1.52 -8.32
N LEU A 29 -14.54 0.45 -8.64
CA LEU A 29 -14.25 -0.91 -8.17
C LEU A 29 -14.33 -1.93 -9.31
N SER A 30 -13.33 -2.76 -9.47
CA SER A 30 -13.38 -3.94 -10.33
C SER A 30 -13.38 -5.21 -9.47
N GLN A 31 -14.26 -6.16 -9.80
CA GLN A 31 -14.27 -7.47 -9.17
C GLN A 31 -13.59 -8.47 -10.11
N ILE A 32 -12.50 -9.07 -9.64
CA ILE A 32 -11.67 -9.98 -10.43
C ILE A 32 -11.77 -11.36 -9.78
N PRO A 33 -12.46 -12.33 -10.39
CA PRO A 33 -12.55 -13.68 -9.86
C PRO A 33 -11.16 -14.28 -9.60
N VAL A 34 -11.03 -15.00 -8.49
CA VAL A 34 -9.82 -15.79 -8.21
C VAL A 34 -9.70 -16.92 -9.22
N ASP A 35 -10.83 -17.57 -9.51
CA ASP A 35 -11.00 -18.61 -10.52
C ASP A 35 -10.90 -18.03 -11.94
N SER A 36 -9.82 -18.37 -12.65
CA SER A 36 -9.56 -17.89 -14.02
C SER A 36 -10.56 -18.36 -15.07
N SER A 37 -11.39 -19.37 -14.78
CA SER A 37 -12.47 -19.79 -15.69
C SER A 37 -13.64 -18.78 -15.71
N LYS A 38 -13.72 -17.90 -14.71
CA LYS A 38 -14.79 -16.90 -14.58
C LYS A 38 -14.35 -15.55 -15.17
N GLN A 39 -15.26 -14.90 -15.90
CA GLN A 39 -15.02 -13.55 -16.43
C GLN A 39 -14.98 -12.51 -15.32
N SER A 40 -14.06 -11.54 -15.44
CA SER A 40 -14.00 -10.38 -14.55
C SER A 40 -15.25 -9.52 -14.71
N VAL A 41 -15.82 -9.09 -13.58
CA VAL A 41 -16.99 -8.20 -13.55
C VAL A 41 -16.49 -6.80 -13.25
N TYR A 42 -16.55 -5.92 -14.24
CA TYR A 42 -16.25 -4.51 -14.05
C TYR A 42 -17.46 -3.81 -13.45
N TYR A 43 -17.39 -3.44 -12.18
CA TYR A 43 -18.43 -2.64 -11.54
C TYR A 43 -18.10 -1.15 -11.69
N LYS A 44 -18.64 -0.53 -12.74
CA LYS A 44 -18.61 0.94 -12.83
C LYS A 44 -19.62 1.47 -11.82
N HIS A 45 -19.14 2.06 -10.71
CA HIS A 45 -20.03 2.71 -9.76
C HIS A 45 -20.89 3.73 -10.51
N HIS A 46 -22.21 3.60 -10.43
CA HIS A 46 -23.13 4.60 -10.93
C HIS A 46 -22.85 5.90 -10.19
N ASP A 47 -22.74 6.99 -10.95
CA ASP A 47 -22.34 8.32 -10.48
C ASP A 47 -23.02 8.67 -9.14
N THR A 48 -22.25 8.94 -8.09
CA THR A 48 -22.77 9.75 -6.98
C THR A 48 -22.75 11.20 -7.47
N PRO A 49 -23.91 11.89 -7.61
CA PRO A 49 -24.00 13.22 -8.22
C PRO A 49 -23.22 14.34 -7.51
N GLN A 50 -22.55 14.03 -6.40
CA GLN A 50 -21.79 14.95 -5.55
C GLN A 50 -20.39 14.42 -5.21
N GLY A 51 -19.87 13.45 -5.99
CA GLY A 51 -18.66 12.68 -5.69
C GLY A 51 -17.51 13.55 -5.16
N ILE A 52 -17.16 13.36 -3.89
CA ILE A 52 -16.02 14.01 -3.24
C ILE A 52 -14.78 13.75 -4.10
N HIS A 53 -14.13 14.82 -4.53
CA HIS A 53 -12.95 14.74 -5.38
C HIS A 53 -11.80 14.08 -4.62
N VAL A 54 -11.55 12.81 -4.92
CA VAL A 54 -10.39 12.07 -4.40
C VAL A 54 -9.14 12.59 -5.10
N THR A 55 -8.05 12.74 -4.36
CA THR A 55 -6.80 13.18 -4.98
C THR A 55 -6.18 12.04 -5.79
N ASN A 56 -5.47 12.37 -6.87
CA ASN A 56 -4.78 11.37 -7.69
C ASN A 56 -3.44 10.91 -7.06
N GLN A 57 -3.25 11.07 -5.75
CA GLN A 57 -1.97 10.79 -5.10
C GLN A 57 -1.79 9.31 -4.73
N CYS A 58 -2.69 8.77 -3.91
CA CYS A 58 -2.62 7.41 -3.40
C CYS A 58 -3.95 6.99 -2.76
N ILE A 59 -4.25 5.71 -2.87
CA ILE A 59 -5.30 5.05 -2.10
C ILE A 59 -4.72 3.76 -1.51
N VAL A 60 -5.29 3.31 -0.40
CA VAL A 60 -4.90 2.09 0.30
C VAL A 60 -6.15 1.37 0.79
N THR A 61 -6.05 0.06 0.93
CA THR A 61 -7.14 -0.80 1.36
C THR A 61 -6.74 -1.61 2.58
N THR A 62 -7.70 -1.85 3.46
CA THR A 62 -7.55 -2.74 4.61
C THR A 62 -8.92 -3.33 4.95
N HIS A 63 -8.95 -4.41 5.73
CA HIS A 63 -10.17 -4.88 6.35
C HIS A 63 -10.36 -4.15 7.68
N LEU A 64 -11.60 -3.78 7.99
CA LEU A 64 -11.97 -3.25 9.31
C LEU A 64 -13.39 -3.72 9.62
N GLY A 65 -13.60 -4.40 10.74
CA GLY A 65 -14.88 -5.04 11.05
C GLY A 65 -15.26 -6.14 10.06
N GLY A 66 -14.28 -6.82 9.45
CA GLY A 66 -14.51 -7.80 8.38
C GLY A 66 -14.96 -7.20 7.04
N LEU A 67 -14.99 -5.87 6.90
CA LEU A 67 -15.37 -5.18 5.68
C LEU A 67 -14.15 -4.59 4.97
N PRO A 68 -14.07 -4.70 3.63
CA PRO A 68 -13.10 -3.94 2.84
C PRO A 68 -13.35 -2.44 2.98
N VAL A 69 -12.33 -1.71 3.41
CA VAL A 69 -12.37 -0.25 3.56
C VAL A 69 -11.28 0.36 2.72
N VAL A 70 -11.59 1.47 2.05
CA VAL A 70 -10.64 2.23 1.24
C VAL A 70 -10.35 3.54 1.93
N TYR A 71 -9.07 3.88 2.02
CA TYR A 71 -8.58 5.16 2.51
C TYR A 71 -7.75 5.86 1.45
N GLY A 72 -7.66 7.17 1.56
CA GLY A 72 -6.85 8.00 0.68
C GLY A 72 -6.78 9.42 1.22
N LYS A 73 -6.43 10.36 0.35
CA LYS A 73 -6.33 11.78 0.71
C LYS A 73 -7.37 12.61 -0.05
N ILE A 74 -8.03 13.51 0.67
CA ILE A 74 -8.97 14.50 0.12
C ILE A 74 -8.57 15.90 0.57
N HIS A 75 -9.04 16.91 -0.14
CA HIS A 75 -8.96 18.29 0.35
C HIS A 75 -10.06 18.52 1.39
N ASN A 76 -9.70 19.07 2.55
CA ASN A 76 -10.67 19.58 3.52
C ASN A 76 -11.20 20.97 3.10
N ASN A 77 -12.05 21.59 3.93
CA ASN A 77 -12.61 22.92 3.67
C ASN A 77 -11.55 24.03 3.58
N ASP A 78 -10.39 23.84 4.20
CA ASP A 78 -9.24 24.75 4.14
C ASP A 78 -8.29 24.41 2.97
N ASN A 79 -8.73 23.54 2.06
CA ASN A 79 -7.96 23.03 0.92
C ASN A 79 -6.67 22.25 1.29
N LYS A 80 -6.55 21.79 2.54
CA LYS A 80 -5.44 20.94 3.01
C LYS A 80 -5.69 19.47 2.67
N LEU A 81 -4.62 18.76 2.29
CA LEU A 81 -4.66 17.31 2.03
C LEU A 81 -4.66 16.51 3.32
N VAL A 82 -5.77 15.84 3.62
CA VAL A 82 -5.98 15.10 4.87
C VAL A 82 -6.34 13.64 4.61
N LEU A 83 -6.03 12.77 5.58
CA LEU A 83 -6.43 11.36 5.54
C LEU A 83 -7.95 11.22 5.67
N ALA A 84 -8.54 10.47 4.74
CA ALA A 84 -9.97 10.19 4.72
C ALA A 84 -10.26 8.73 4.42
N ARG A 85 -11.34 8.21 5.01
CA ARG A 85 -12.01 7.03 4.48
C ARG A 85 -12.72 7.45 3.21
N LEU A 86 -12.61 6.66 2.15
CA LEU A 86 -13.25 6.90 0.85
C LEU A 86 -14.43 5.96 0.63
N SER A 87 -14.31 4.71 1.07
CA SER A 87 -15.34 3.66 0.99
C SER A 87 -15.42 2.93 2.34
N PRO A 88 -16.61 2.54 2.83
CA PRO A 88 -17.91 2.63 2.15
C PRO A 88 -18.55 4.02 2.21
N ILE A 89 -18.22 4.82 3.22
CA ILE A 89 -18.74 6.19 3.39
C ILE A 89 -17.54 7.13 3.52
N THR A 90 -17.52 8.16 2.68
CA THR A 90 -16.44 9.13 2.68
C THR A 90 -16.51 10.06 3.89
N HIS A 91 -15.42 10.16 4.66
CA HIS A 91 -15.26 11.13 5.75
C HIS A 91 -13.79 11.30 6.13
N ILE A 92 -13.43 12.47 6.67
CA ILE A 92 -12.11 12.72 7.25
C ILE A 92 -11.95 11.84 8.49
N VAL A 93 -10.81 11.15 8.60
CA VAL A 93 -10.56 10.22 9.72
C VAL A 93 -10.36 10.98 11.04
N ALA A 94 -9.66 12.11 11.00
CA ALA A 94 -9.46 12.98 12.14
C ALA A 94 -10.74 13.80 12.46
N ARG A 95 -11.14 13.80 13.74
CA ARG A 95 -12.30 14.56 14.24
C ARG A 95 -11.90 15.88 14.90
N GLU A 96 -10.76 15.88 15.58
CA GLU A 96 -10.23 17.04 16.29
C GLU A 96 -9.28 17.85 15.40
N ALA A 97 -9.27 19.17 15.56
CA ALA A 97 -8.45 20.07 14.74
C ALA A 97 -6.94 19.76 14.82
N GLU A 98 -6.47 19.34 16.00
CA GLU A 98 -5.07 18.93 16.20
C GLU A 98 -4.70 17.72 15.34
N ASP A 99 -5.56 16.71 15.28
CA ASP A 99 -5.32 15.50 14.50
C ASP A 99 -5.45 15.75 13.00
N VAL A 100 -6.34 16.67 12.59
CA VAL A 100 -6.43 17.13 11.20
C VAL A 100 -5.11 17.74 10.76
N GLU A 101 -4.51 18.60 11.60
CA GLU A 101 -3.20 19.18 11.30
C GLU A 101 -2.09 18.12 11.29
N LYS A 102 -2.13 17.15 12.21
CA LYS A 102 -1.14 16.06 12.25
C LYS A 102 -1.20 15.12 11.05
N THR A 103 -2.40 14.90 10.49
CA THR A 103 -2.62 14.07 9.30
C THR A 103 -2.47 14.83 7.99
N THR A 104 -2.28 16.15 8.03
CA THR A 104 -2.06 16.97 6.84
C THR A 104 -0.67 16.73 6.24
N THR A 105 -0.63 16.40 4.95
CA THR A 105 0.63 16.19 4.21
C THR A 105 0.44 16.22 2.69
N ASP A 106 1.39 16.82 1.98
CA ASP A 106 1.41 16.84 0.51
C ASP A 106 2.19 15.66 -0.10
N PHE A 107 2.92 14.89 0.72
CA PHE A 107 3.64 13.73 0.23
C PHE A 107 2.66 12.66 -0.26
N ALA A 108 2.91 12.08 -1.42
CA ALA A 108 2.02 11.07 -1.99
C ALA A 108 2.19 9.66 -1.37
N ALA A 109 3.01 9.53 -0.32
CA ALA A 109 3.19 8.29 0.43
C ALA A 109 2.00 8.02 1.38
N LEU A 110 1.46 6.81 1.27
CA LEU A 110 0.46 6.25 2.18
C LEU A 110 0.55 4.72 2.12
N ALA A 111 0.54 4.07 3.27
CA ALA A 111 0.34 2.63 3.42
C ALA A 111 -0.64 2.37 4.58
N ALA A 112 -1.37 1.27 4.54
CA ALA A 112 -2.29 0.89 5.61
C ALA A 112 -2.25 -0.60 5.89
N VAL A 113 -2.48 -0.96 7.15
CA VAL A 113 -2.64 -2.35 7.62
C VAL A 113 -3.69 -2.38 8.74
N SER A 114 -4.27 -3.55 8.98
CA SER A 114 -5.12 -3.78 10.15
C SER A 114 -4.83 -5.14 10.78
N ASN A 115 -5.37 -5.35 11.98
CA ASN A 115 -5.40 -6.64 12.65
C ASN A 115 -6.77 -7.35 12.51
N SER A 116 -7.70 -6.84 11.69
CA SER A 116 -9.05 -7.40 11.62
C SER A 116 -9.10 -8.84 11.13
N ASP A 117 -8.09 -9.26 10.38
CA ASP A 117 -8.00 -10.62 9.82
C ASP A 117 -7.45 -11.64 10.83
N THR A 118 -7.07 -11.21 12.04
CA THR A 118 -6.54 -12.11 13.09
C THR A 118 -7.55 -12.50 14.15
N GLY A 119 -8.80 -12.03 14.07
CA GLY A 119 -9.84 -12.32 15.06
C GLY A 119 -9.57 -11.69 16.42
N ASP A 120 -8.69 -10.68 16.47
CA ASP A 120 -8.45 -9.87 17.66
C ASP A 120 -9.73 -9.06 18.00
N LYS A 121 -10.01 -8.85 19.28
CA LYS A 121 -11.25 -8.19 19.73
C LYS A 121 -11.30 -6.69 19.44
N ASP A 122 -10.15 -6.07 19.21
CA ASP A 122 -9.98 -4.63 19.02
C ASP A 122 -9.45 -4.35 17.61
N ASP A 123 -10.38 -4.32 16.66
CA ASP A 123 -10.10 -3.98 15.27
C ASP A 123 -9.49 -2.59 15.18
N THR A 124 -8.24 -2.56 14.73
CA THR A 124 -7.40 -1.39 14.66
C THR A 124 -6.77 -1.32 13.28
N ALA A 125 -6.83 -0.15 12.65
CA ALA A 125 -6.12 0.15 11.42
C ALA A 125 -4.96 1.10 11.73
N TRP A 126 -3.80 0.83 11.13
CA TRP A 126 -2.64 1.71 11.18
C TRP A 126 -2.38 2.27 9.79
N PHE A 127 -2.18 3.59 9.72
CA PHE A 127 -1.82 4.30 8.51
C PHE A 127 -0.41 4.85 8.65
N TYR A 128 0.40 4.66 7.62
CA TYR A 128 1.75 5.20 7.55
C TYR A 128 1.83 6.21 6.42
N TYR A 129 2.40 7.37 6.73
CA TYR A 129 2.57 8.45 5.76
C TYR A 129 3.80 9.28 6.10
N LEU A 130 4.25 10.08 5.14
CA LEU A 130 5.37 11.00 5.33
C LEU A 130 4.86 12.39 5.70
N ARG A 131 5.60 13.09 6.57
CA ARG A 131 5.33 14.49 6.91
C ARG A 131 6.63 15.25 7.17
N GLN A 132 6.66 16.51 6.80
CA GLN A 132 7.78 17.43 7.04
C GLN A 132 7.21 18.81 7.41
N PRO A 133 6.88 19.05 8.69
CA PRO A 133 6.28 20.31 9.11
C PRO A 133 7.21 21.52 8.94
N ASP A 134 8.52 21.29 9.00
CA ASP A 134 9.56 22.30 8.81
C ASP A 134 10.47 21.83 7.66
N PRO A 135 10.53 22.56 6.53
CA PRO A 135 11.38 22.21 5.39
C PRO A 135 12.87 22.04 5.72
N LYS A 136 13.33 22.57 6.86
CA LYS A 136 14.73 22.43 7.33
C LYS A 136 14.96 21.16 8.17
N LYS A 137 13.90 20.44 8.54
CA LYS A 137 13.96 19.19 9.29
C LYS A 137 13.82 17.99 8.35
N PRO A 138 14.36 16.81 8.72
CA PRO A 138 14.18 15.61 7.90
C PRO A 138 12.70 15.24 7.77
N VAL A 139 12.34 14.64 6.64
CA VAL A 139 11.05 14.01 6.42
C VAL A 139 10.86 12.90 7.44
N ARG A 140 9.70 12.86 8.10
CA ARG A 140 9.39 11.87 9.15
C ARG A 140 8.36 10.87 8.65
N LEU A 141 8.55 9.62 9.07
CA LEU A 141 7.50 8.60 9.00
C LEU A 141 6.54 8.82 10.16
N MET A 142 5.26 8.93 9.85
CA MET A 142 4.16 9.10 10.81
C MET A 142 3.32 7.83 10.86
N GLU A 143 2.80 7.50 12.02
CA GLU A 143 1.78 6.46 12.24
C GLU A 143 0.51 7.15 12.73
N ALA A 144 -0.61 6.85 12.09
CA ALA A 144 -1.94 7.15 12.59
C ALA A 144 -2.63 5.83 12.94
N GLU A 145 -2.96 5.64 14.21
CA GLU A 145 -3.67 4.48 14.74
C GLU A 145 -5.15 4.81 14.90
N LEU A 146 -6.01 4.09 14.19
CA LEU A 146 -7.46 4.20 14.29
C LEU A 146 -8.02 2.95 14.94
N SER A 147 -8.48 3.08 16.18
CA SER A 147 -9.21 2.03 16.91
C SER A 147 -10.63 2.51 17.16
N TYR A 148 -11.60 1.82 16.55
CA TYR A 148 -13.00 2.26 16.46
C TYR A 148 -13.11 3.70 15.92
N ASP A 149 -13.30 4.67 16.80
CA ASP A 149 -13.49 6.09 16.52
C ASP A 149 -12.36 6.97 17.09
N LYS A 150 -11.37 6.36 17.74
CA LYS A 150 -10.25 7.05 18.35
C LYS A 150 -9.06 7.01 17.41
N LEU A 151 -8.55 8.19 17.09
CA LEU A 151 -7.33 8.38 16.33
C LEU A 151 -6.19 8.78 17.28
N SER A 152 -5.03 8.13 17.15
CA SER A 152 -3.75 8.62 17.70
C SER A 152 -2.80 8.87 16.55
N VAL A 153 -2.02 9.95 16.61
CA VAL A 153 -1.11 10.31 15.53
C VAL A 153 0.25 10.70 16.09
N ASP A 154 1.26 9.88 15.79
CA ASP A 154 2.59 10.00 16.35
C ASP A 154 3.68 9.72 15.30
N PRO A 155 4.86 10.37 15.39
CA PRO A 155 6.01 9.94 14.60
C PRO A 155 6.38 8.49 14.94
N VAL A 156 6.78 7.72 13.93
CA VAL A 156 7.27 6.34 14.14
C VAL A 156 8.65 6.37 14.77
N GLY A 157 8.68 6.39 16.10
CA GLY A 157 9.90 6.34 16.90
C GLY A 157 10.94 7.42 16.58
N SER A 158 12.12 7.28 17.18
CA SER A 158 13.29 8.10 16.86
C SER A 158 14.19 7.31 15.92
N LEU A 159 14.22 7.67 14.64
CA LEU A 159 15.11 7.08 13.65
C LEU A 159 16.50 7.74 13.72
N LYS A 160 17.54 6.94 13.48
CA LYS A 160 18.88 7.47 13.18
C LYS A 160 18.82 8.37 11.94
N ALA A 161 19.72 9.36 11.85
CA ALA A 161 19.67 10.38 10.82
C ALA A 161 19.67 9.80 9.39
N GLU A 162 20.46 8.77 9.14
CA GLU A 162 20.58 8.07 7.86
C GLU A 162 19.36 7.22 7.49
N LEU A 163 18.47 6.96 8.47
CA LEU A 163 17.26 6.14 8.29
C LEU A 163 15.99 6.98 8.11
N TYR A 164 16.07 8.31 8.08
CA TYR A 164 14.89 9.11 7.72
C TYR A 164 14.46 8.84 6.27
N PRO A 165 13.14 8.76 6.00
CA PRO A 165 12.62 8.56 4.66
C PRO A 165 13.06 9.65 3.66
N ASN A 166 13.20 9.26 2.40
CA ASN A 166 13.28 10.19 1.28
C ASN A 166 11.91 10.84 1.02
N GLU A 167 11.90 12.11 0.59
CA GLU A 167 10.67 12.85 0.22
C GLU A 167 9.84 12.16 -0.89
N LYS A 168 10.51 11.43 -1.79
CA LYS A 168 9.88 10.70 -2.90
C LYS A 168 9.50 9.28 -2.53
N SER A 169 9.90 8.79 -1.34
CA SER A 169 9.66 7.43 -0.93
C SER A 169 8.16 7.13 -0.99
N ARG A 170 7.80 6.01 -1.62
CA ARG A 170 6.49 5.39 -1.41
C ARG A 170 6.57 4.51 -0.18
N LEU A 171 5.41 4.02 0.27
CA LEU A 171 5.32 3.17 1.45
C LEU A 171 4.58 1.91 1.09
N ALA A 172 4.98 0.80 1.70
CA ALA A 172 4.17 -0.40 1.84
C ALA A 172 4.21 -0.82 3.30
N ALA A 173 3.18 -1.50 3.78
CA ALA A 173 3.15 -1.95 5.17
C ALA A 173 2.46 -3.29 5.30
N ILE A 174 2.84 -4.05 6.33
CA ILE A 174 2.22 -5.33 6.63
C ILE A 174 2.04 -5.56 8.13
N TYR A 175 0.90 -6.13 8.51
CA TYR A 175 0.67 -6.66 9.85
C TYR A 175 1.17 -8.10 9.91
N LEU A 176 2.10 -8.40 10.81
CA LEU A 176 2.65 -9.75 10.93
C LEU A 176 1.92 -10.57 11.98
N LYS A 177 1.72 -9.97 13.16
CA LYS A 177 1.12 -10.57 14.36
C LYS A 177 0.86 -9.46 15.38
N PRO A 178 0.18 -9.74 16.52
CA PRO A 178 -0.08 -8.76 17.56
C PRO A 178 1.14 -7.92 17.91
N ASN A 179 0.95 -6.60 17.88
CA ASN A 179 1.97 -5.57 18.14
C ASN A 179 3.16 -5.54 17.20
N ILE A 180 3.21 -6.35 16.14
CA ILE A 180 4.34 -6.40 15.21
C ILE A 180 3.86 -6.09 13.79
N ARG A 181 4.31 -4.93 13.30
CA ARG A 181 4.03 -4.39 11.97
C ARG A 181 5.35 -4.09 11.28
N GLU A 182 5.37 -4.12 9.97
CA GLU A 182 6.54 -3.70 9.18
C GLU A 182 6.15 -2.65 8.16
N VAL A 183 7.03 -1.66 7.99
CA VAL A 183 6.87 -0.58 7.02
C VAL A 183 8.11 -0.54 6.13
N PHE A 184 7.86 -0.47 4.83
CA PHE A 184 8.87 -0.47 3.78
C PHE A 184 8.97 0.91 3.16
N TYR A 185 10.18 1.45 3.05
CA TYR A 185 10.44 2.78 2.53
C TYR A 185 11.88 2.93 2.01
N GLN A 186 12.14 3.98 1.23
CA GLN A 186 13.48 4.37 0.80
C GLN A 186 13.99 5.50 1.69
N THR A 187 15.26 5.44 2.09
CA THR A 187 15.88 6.45 2.95
C THR A 187 16.41 7.63 2.15
N GLN A 188 16.67 8.75 2.81
CA GLN A 188 17.24 9.97 2.21
C GLN A 188 18.69 9.83 1.69
N GLY A 189 19.28 8.63 1.72
CA GLY A 189 20.63 8.36 1.25
C GLY A 189 20.79 8.42 -0.27
N VAL A 190 22.05 8.36 -0.74
CA VAL A 190 22.41 8.40 -2.17
C VAL A 190 21.92 7.16 -2.93
N LYS A 191 21.72 6.04 -2.23
CA LYS A 191 21.23 4.79 -2.82
C LYS A 191 19.71 4.69 -2.65
N SER A 192 19.05 4.19 -3.68
CA SER A 192 17.60 3.97 -3.71
C SER A 192 17.19 2.66 -3.01
N ASP A 193 18.01 2.18 -2.06
CA ASP A 193 17.78 0.94 -1.33
C ASP A 193 16.45 0.98 -0.55
N ILE A 194 15.77 -0.16 -0.48
CA ILE A 194 14.54 -0.31 0.30
C ILE A 194 14.89 -0.81 1.70
N TYR A 195 14.34 -0.15 2.71
CA TYR A 195 14.50 -0.48 4.13
C TYR A 195 13.19 -1.00 4.70
N CYS A 196 13.30 -1.93 5.64
CA CYS A 196 12.20 -2.48 6.44
C CYS A 196 12.36 -2.02 7.88
N LEU A 197 11.40 -1.25 8.38
CA LEU A 197 11.29 -0.89 9.81
C LEU A 197 10.25 -1.78 10.47
N LYS A 198 10.62 -2.42 11.58
CA LYS A 198 9.74 -3.28 12.36
C LYS A 198 9.21 -2.54 13.58
N ILE A 199 7.94 -2.16 13.52
CA ILE A 199 7.23 -1.46 14.59
C ILE A 199 6.80 -2.45 15.67
N GLY A 200 6.88 -2.01 16.92
CA GLY A 200 6.75 -2.86 18.12
C GLY A 200 8.00 -3.67 18.43
N SER A 201 9.13 -3.33 17.79
CA SER A 201 10.46 -3.83 18.14
C SER A 201 11.40 -2.67 18.44
N HIS A 202 12.45 -2.92 19.23
CA HIS A 202 13.53 -1.95 19.48
C HIS A 202 14.64 -2.01 18.41
N VAL A 203 14.32 -2.54 17.23
CA VAL A 203 15.30 -2.77 16.16
C VAL A 203 15.19 -1.66 15.12
N ASP A 204 16.33 -1.07 14.77
CA ASP A 204 16.44 -0.10 13.69
C ASP A 204 15.98 -0.67 12.35
N ALA A 205 15.63 0.21 11.41
CA ALA A 205 15.29 -0.20 10.06
C ALA A 205 16.47 -0.92 9.39
N LYS A 206 16.20 -2.06 8.75
CA LYS A 206 17.20 -2.87 8.05
C LYS A 206 17.06 -2.71 6.54
N GLN A 207 18.19 -2.54 5.87
CA GLN A 207 18.24 -2.60 4.41
C GLN A 207 17.82 -3.99 3.91
N ILE A 208 16.99 -4.04 2.87
CA ILE A 208 16.69 -5.27 2.14
C ILE A 208 17.77 -5.47 1.08
N VAL A 209 18.59 -6.50 1.27
CA VAL A 209 19.73 -6.80 0.38
C VAL A 209 19.26 -6.99 -1.06
N GLY A 210 20.04 -6.44 -1.99
CA GLY A 210 19.78 -6.57 -3.44
C GLY A 210 18.79 -5.55 -4.01
N THR A 211 18.18 -4.68 -3.18
CA THR A 211 17.24 -3.64 -3.65
C THR A 211 17.92 -2.35 -4.14
N SER A 212 19.23 -2.36 -4.33
CA SER A 212 20.02 -1.19 -4.76
C SER A 212 19.68 -0.69 -6.16
N THR A 213 19.01 -1.51 -6.96
CA THR A 213 18.52 -1.17 -8.30
C THR A 213 17.09 -0.64 -8.29
N ALA A 214 16.44 -0.51 -7.12
CA ALA A 214 15.11 0.10 -7.03
C ALA A 214 15.12 1.53 -7.59
N MET A 215 14.06 1.90 -8.31
CA MET A 215 13.88 3.28 -8.76
C MET A 215 13.67 4.21 -7.55
N MET A 216 14.20 5.43 -7.57
CA MET A 216 13.87 6.42 -6.54
C MET A 216 12.37 6.76 -6.59
N GLY A 217 11.69 6.64 -5.47
CA GLY A 217 10.24 6.76 -5.37
C GLY A 217 9.47 5.59 -6.00
N THR A 218 10.09 4.41 -6.07
CA THR A 218 9.48 3.21 -6.62
C THR A 218 8.15 2.89 -5.92
N PRO A 219 7.06 2.58 -6.65
CA PRO A 219 5.85 2.07 -6.03
C PRO A 219 6.16 0.74 -5.35
N MET A 220 5.55 0.50 -4.19
CA MET A 220 5.77 -0.72 -3.42
C MET A 220 4.43 -1.35 -3.02
N ALA A 221 4.37 -2.67 -3.11
CA ALA A 221 3.29 -3.45 -2.52
C ALA A 221 3.88 -4.62 -1.75
N VAL A 222 3.34 -4.91 -0.58
CA VAL A 222 3.77 -6.03 0.24
C VAL A 222 2.59 -6.91 0.58
N VAL A 223 2.81 -8.21 0.59
CA VAL A 223 1.77 -9.18 0.93
C VAL A 223 2.37 -10.35 1.73
N LYS A 224 1.57 -10.92 2.63
CA LYS A 224 1.91 -12.08 3.45
C LYS A 224 1.07 -13.25 2.98
N SER A 225 1.71 -14.37 2.68
CA SER A 225 1.02 -15.60 2.33
C SER A 225 0.38 -16.25 3.55
N LYS A 226 -0.54 -17.19 3.32
CA LYS A 226 -1.09 -18.07 4.38
C LYS A 226 0.01 -18.90 5.08
N SER A 227 1.14 -19.18 4.41
CA SER A 227 2.31 -19.84 5.01
C SER A 227 3.20 -18.90 5.84
N GLY A 228 2.90 -17.60 5.87
CA GLY A 228 3.68 -16.60 6.62
C GLY A 228 4.88 -16.02 5.85
N ALA A 229 5.12 -16.44 4.62
CA ALA A 229 6.11 -15.81 3.76
C ALA A 229 5.67 -14.39 3.38
N VAL A 230 6.61 -13.45 3.33
CA VAL A 230 6.35 -12.05 2.96
C VAL A 230 6.96 -11.77 1.60
N TYR A 231 6.20 -11.17 0.70
CA TYR A 231 6.63 -10.80 -0.65
C TYR A 231 6.50 -9.30 -0.83
N LEU A 232 7.59 -8.64 -1.20
CA LEU A 232 7.64 -7.23 -1.55
C LEU A 232 7.86 -7.08 -3.05
N TYR A 233 6.99 -6.31 -3.70
CA TYR A 233 7.07 -5.95 -5.11
C TYR A 233 7.45 -4.49 -5.26
N TYR A 234 8.32 -4.19 -6.21
CA TYR A 234 8.79 -2.84 -6.53
C TYR A 234 9.25 -2.74 -7.99
N LEU A 235 9.48 -1.53 -8.49
CA LEU A 235 10.14 -1.30 -9.78
C LEU A 235 11.64 -1.02 -9.62
N ASN A 236 12.45 -1.64 -10.48
CA ASN A 236 13.85 -1.26 -10.63
C ASN A 236 14.02 0.00 -11.51
N THR A 237 15.26 0.47 -11.69
CA THR A 237 15.60 1.65 -12.51
C THR A 237 15.24 1.49 -13.99
N ALA A 238 15.09 0.26 -14.49
CA ALA A 238 14.61 -0.07 -15.83
C ALA A 238 13.07 -0.15 -15.91
N ALA A 239 12.36 0.16 -14.82
CA ALA A 239 10.91 0.04 -14.67
C ALA A 239 10.38 -1.41 -14.80
N GLU A 240 11.23 -2.41 -14.55
CA GLU A 240 10.83 -3.82 -14.48
C GLU A 240 10.33 -4.14 -13.07
N VAL A 241 9.25 -4.91 -12.97
CA VAL A 241 8.72 -5.38 -11.69
C VAL A 241 9.66 -6.41 -11.09
N GLN A 242 10.12 -6.13 -9.89
CA GLN A 242 10.95 -7.01 -9.06
C GLN A 242 10.13 -7.56 -7.90
N ARG A 243 10.44 -8.79 -7.49
CA ARG A 243 9.93 -9.41 -6.27
C ARG A 243 11.09 -9.82 -5.38
N VAL A 244 11.03 -9.46 -4.10
CA VAL A 244 11.89 -10.01 -3.06
C VAL A 244 11.03 -10.69 -2.01
N ALA A 245 11.45 -11.88 -1.57
CA ALA A 245 10.68 -12.70 -0.64
C ALA A 245 11.45 -12.95 0.65
N ARG A 246 10.75 -12.95 1.77
CA ARG A 246 11.25 -13.40 3.08
C ARG A 246 10.52 -14.66 3.48
N VAL A 247 11.25 -15.78 3.42
CA VAL A 247 10.78 -17.11 3.81
C VAL A 247 11.68 -17.59 4.95
N GLY A 248 11.12 -17.88 6.12
CA GLY A 248 11.91 -18.38 7.26
C GLY A 248 12.79 -17.35 7.99
N GLY A 249 12.81 -16.08 7.58
CA GLY A 249 13.32 -14.98 8.43
C GLY A 249 14.16 -13.91 7.73
N GLU A 250 14.96 -14.29 6.73
CA GLU A 250 15.80 -13.35 5.99
C GLU A 250 15.25 -13.07 4.59
N TRP A 251 15.50 -11.87 4.09
CA TRP A 251 15.14 -11.51 2.72
C TRP A 251 16.06 -12.21 1.73
N GLY A 252 15.46 -12.86 0.74
CA GLY A 252 16.17 -13.47 -0.38
C GLY A 252 16.68 -12.43 -1.39
N THR A 253 17.17 -12.91 -2.52
CA THR A 253 17.57 -12.06 -3.64
C THR A 253 16.35 -11.61 -4.43
N PRO A 254 16.25 -10.34 -4.87
CA PRO A 254 15.20 -9.91 -5.78
C PRO A 254 15.22 -10.68 -7.11
N ILE A 255 14.05 -10.97 -7.63
CA ILE A 255 13.84 -11.69 -8.89
C ILE A 255 12.98 -10.81 -9.79
N ALA A 256 13.40 -10.63 -11.04
CA ALA A 256 12.60 -9.96 -12.05
C ALA A 256 11.39 -10.82 -12.43
N MET A 257 10.21 -10.19 -12.47
CA MET A 257 8.94 -10.86 -12.78
C MET A 257 8.70 -10.90 -14.30
N ALA A 258 9.65 -11.50 -15.03
CA ALA A 258 9.69 -11.47 -16.49
C ALA A 258 8.48 -12.14 -17.18
N HIS A 259 7.72 -12.97 -16.46
CA HIS A 259 6.52 -13.62 -16.99
C HIS A 259 5.24 -12.77 -16.89
N PHE A 260 5.30 -11.55 -16.35
CA PHE A 260 4.14 -10.64 -16.24
C PHE A 260 3.75 -9.93 -17.57
N GLY A 261 4.27 -10.39 -18.73
CA GLY A 261 3.98 -9.78 -20.04
C GLY A 261 5.08 -8.80 -20.46
N SER A 262 4.71 -7.59 -20.90
CA SER A 262 5.70 -6.54 -21.22
C SER A 262 6.69 -6.40 -20.05
N LEU A 263 7.99 -6.37 -20.37
CA LEU A 263 9.04 -6.35 -19.35
C LEU A 263 9.04 -5.06 -18.53
N THR A 264 8.39 -4.00 -19.02
CA THR A 264 8.43 -2.67 -18.40
C THR A 264 7.04 -2.13 -18.06
N ALA A 265 6.93 -1.63 -16.83
CA ALA A 265 5.77 -0.92 -16.32
C ALA A 265 5.92 0.59 -16.54
N GLN A 266 4.78 1.30 -16.61
CA GLN A 266 4.80 2.76 -16.59
C GLN A 266 5.50 3.25 -15.32
N LYS A 267 6.49 4.12 -15.46
CA LYS A 267 7.28 4.64 -14.31
C LYS A 267 6.42 5.28 -13.22
N GLU A 268 5.28 5.85 -13.61
CA GLU A 268 4.33 6.51 -12.71
C GLU A 268 3.21 5.58 -12.23
N THR A 269 3.25 4.27 -12.55
CA THR A 269 2.26 3.30 -12.07
C THR A 269 2.30 3.18 -10.55
N GLN A 270 1.18 2.83 -9.96
CA GLN A 270 1.19 2.20 -8.63
C GLN A 270 1.29 0.68 -8.76
N ILE A 271 1.73 0.04 -7.69
CA ILE A 271 1.68 -1.42 -7.56
C ILE A 271 0.74 -1.72 -6.39
N ALA A 272 -0.20 -2.64 -6.60
CA ALA A 272 -0.96 -3.26 -5.53
C ALA A 272 -0.78 -4.78 -5.59
N ALA A 273 -0.80 -5.46 -4.44
CA ALA A 273 -0.63 -6.90 -4.38
C ALA A 273 -1.60 -7.52 -3.37
N VAL A 274 -2.19 -8.64 -3.74
CA VAL A 274 -3.12 -9.42 -2.91
C VAL A 274 -2.75 -10.89 -2.97
N HIS A 275 -2.83 -11.57 -1.84
CA HIS A 275 -2.57 -13.00 -1.76
C HIS A 275 -3.91 -13.75 -1.78
N SER A 276 -3.97 -14.83 -2.54
CA SER A 276 -5.11 -15.74 -2.57
C SER A 276 -4.66 -17.17 -2.90
N VAL A 277 -5.62 -18.09 -2.94
CA VAL A 277 -5.42 -19.48 -3.34
C VAL A 277 -6.29 -19.76 -4.56
N GLU A 278 -5.65 -20.08 -5.68
CA GLU A 278 -6.33 -20.47 -6.92
C GLU A 278 -6.09 -21.96 -7.14
N GLU A 279 -7.17 -22.77 -7.22
CA GLU A 279 -7.08 -24.21 -7.49
C GLU A 279 -6.13 -24.96 -6.53
N GLY A 280 -6.06 -24.52 -5.26
CA GLY A 280 -5.17 -25.10 -4.25
C GLY A 280 -3.71 -24.62 -4.31
N GLN A 281 -3.36 -23.75 -5.26
CA GLN A 281 -2.04 -23.14 -5.38
C GLN A 281 -2.00 -21.74 -4.76
N LEU A 282 -0.97 -21.47 -3.95
CA LEU A 282 -0.71 -20.11 -3.42
C LEU A 282 -0.36 -19.16 -4.58
N CYS A 283 -1.10 -18.05 -4.68
CA CYS A 283 -0.89 -17.07 -5.74
C CYS A 283 -0.93 -15.65 -5.18
N ASN A 284 0.02 -14.82 -5.62
CA ASN A 284 -0.06 -13.38 -5.44
C ASN A 284 -0.54 -12.75 -6.75
N TYR A 285 -1.55 -11.90 -6.64
CA TYR A 285 -2.09 -11.11 -7.73
C TYR A 285 -1.51 -9.71 -7.63
N VAL A 286 -0.75 -9.30 -8.65
CA VAL A 286 -0.01 -8.05 -8.68
C VAL A 286 -0.59 -7.16 -9.77
N PHE A 287 -0.97 -5.95 -9.37
CA PHE A 287 -1.66 -4.98 -10.21
C PHE A 287 -0.75 -3.80 -10.52
N PHE A 288 -0.55 -3.54 -11.81
CA PHE A 288 0.17 -2.37 -12.32
C PHE A 288 -0.23 -2.11 -13.77
N ILE A 289 0.19 -0.96 -14.32
CA ILE A 289 -0.01 -0.59 -15.72
C ILE A 289 1.30 -0.80 -16.48
N ASN A 290 1.26 -1.65 -17.51
CA ASN A 290 2.37 -1.84 -18.44
C ASN A 290 2.58 -0.60 -19.33
N ASP A 291 3.80 -0.40 -19.84
CA ASP A 291 4.14 0.75 -20.69
C ASP A 291 3.24 0.89 -21.93
N ASP A 292 2.72 -0.22 -22.46
CA ASP A 292 1.86 -0.31 -23.64
C ASP A 292 0.36 -0.29 -23.32
N GLU A 293 -0.02 -0.14 -22.05
CA GLU A 293 -1.39 -0.28 -21.58
C GLU A 293 -1.94 1.02 -20.96
N LYS A 294 -3.26 1.06 -20.80
CA LYS A 294 -3.98 2.21 -20.19
C LYS A 294 -4.65 1.88 -18.86
N THR A 295 -4.70 0.60 -18.50
CA THR A 295 -5.48 0.10 -17.37
C THR A 295 -4.68 -0.92 -16.58
N TYR A 296 -4.97 -1.03 -15.30
CA TYR A 296 -4.38 -2.04 -14.44
C TYR A 296 -4.70 -3.46 -14.93
N LYS A 297 -3.68 -4.32 -14.98
CA LYS A 297 -3.84 -5.75 -15.22
C LYS A 297 -3.54 -6.58 -13.98
N SER A 298 -4.25 -7.70 -13.88
CA SER A 298 -4.00 -8.72 -12.89
C SER A 298 -2.87 -9.63 -13.37
N ASN A 299 -1.68 -9.48 -12.80
CA ASN A 299 -0.54 -10.35 -13.08
C ASN A 299 -0.38 -11.40 -11.99
N LYS A 300 -0.32 -12.67 -12.37
CA LYS A 300 -0.31 -13.79 -11.43
C LYS A 300 1.12 -14.25 -11.15
N ASP A 301 1.51 -14.16 -9.89
CA ASP A 301 2.73 -14.77 -9.37
C ASP A 301 2.38 -16.07 -8.67
N LYS A 302 2.53 -17.18 -9.40
CA LYS A 302 2.32 -18.53 -8.86
C LYS A 302 3.50 -18.90 -7.98
N LEU A 303 3.23 -19.11 -6.70
CA LEU A 303 4.25 -19.43 -5.72
C LEU A 303 4.44 -20.94 -5.69
N ASN A 304 5.69 -21.39 -5.85
CA ASN A 304 6.04 -22.78 -5.57
C ASN A 304 6.02 -22.97 -4.05
N ILE A 305 5.33 -24.02 -3.59
CA ILE A 305 5.43 -24.46 -2.20
C ILE A 305 6.87 -24.98 -2.04
N VAL A 306 7.68 -24.27 -1.26
CA VAL A 306 9.00 -24.75 -0.82
C VAL A 306 8.81 -25.54 0.47
#